data_AF-A0A848YRS0-F1
#
_entry.id   AF-A0A848YRS0-F1
#
_cell.length_a   1.000
_cell.length_b   1.000
_cell.length_c   1.000
_cell.angle_alpha   90.00
_cell.angle_beta   90.00
_cell.angle_gamma   90.00
#
_symmetry.space_group_name_H-M   'P 1'
#
loop_
_entity.id
_entity.type
_entity.pdbx_description
1 polymer ?
#
loop_
_entity_poly.entity_id
_entity_poly.type
_entity_poly.pdbx_seq_one_letter_code
_entity_poly.pdbx_strand_id
1 'polypeptide(L)' 'MSVVTNVIQLLAVLIAALLLGNWYLAEVKKARLAKKPWYAPYISLPGLLIITAIIILPLALRFLADH' A
#
# COMPACT_ATOMS: atom_id res chain seq x y z
N MET A 1 8.06 -10.33 24.02
CA MET A 1 8.60 -9.90 22.71
C MET A 1 9.89 -9.14 22.98
N SER A 2 10.99 -9.42 22.27
CA SER A 2 12.27 -8.75 22.50
C SER A 2 12.36 -7.46 21.68
N VAL A 3 13.09 -6.46 22.18
CA VAL A 3 13.30 -5.18 21.47
C VAL A 3 13.85 -5.41 20.06
N VAL A 4 14.77 -6.36 19.92
CA VAL A 4 15.35 -6.75 18.62
C VAL A 4 14.27 -7.20 17.64
N THR A 5 13.33 -8.05 18.06
CA THR A 5 12.23 -8.50 17.17
C THR A 5 11.33 -7.36 16.72
N ASN A 6 11.03 -6.39 17.59
CA ASN A 6 10.20 -5.23 17.24
C ASN A 6 10.90 -4.32 16.22
N VAL A 7 12.20 -4.10 16.37
CA VAL A 7 12.98 -3.29 15.42
C VAL A 7 13.01 -3.93 14.03
N ILE A 8 13.20 -5.24 13.96
CA ILE A 8 13.17 -5.98 12.68
C ILE A 8 11.80 -5.87 12.01
N GLN A 9 10.71 -6.04 12.77
CA GLN A 9 9.35 -5.89 12.25
C GLN A 9 9.10 -4.48 11.71
N LEU A 10 9.54 -3.45 12.43
CA LEU A 10 9.40 -2.06 11.98
C LEU A 10 10.14 -1.84 10.66
N LEU A 11 11.40 -2.29 10.57
CA LEU A 11 12.20 -2.18 9.35
C LEU A 11 11.55 -2.91 8.17
N ALA A 12 11.02 -4.11 8.41
CA ALA A 12 10.34 -4.88 7.37
C ALA A 12 9.13 -4.13 6.80
N VAL A 13 8.31 -3.52 7.66
CA VAL A 13 7.14 -2.72 7.21
C VAL A 13 7.58 -1.47 6.45
N LEU A 14 8.62 -0.78 6.91
CA LEU A 14 9.15 0.41 6.22
C LEU A 14 9.71 0.08 4.84
N ILE A 15 10.46 -1.02 4.72
CA ILE A 15 11.00 -1.48 3.43
C ILE A 15 9.84 -1.87 2.50
N ALA A 16 8.85 -2.60 2.99
CA ALA A 16 7.68 -2.97 2.20
C ALA A 16 6.93 -1.73 1.69
N ALA A 17 6.74 -0.72 2.53
CA ALA A 17 6.10 0.55 2.15
C ALA A 17 6.91 1.30 1.07
N LEU A 18 8.24 1.37 1.19
CA LEU A 18 9.10 2.01 0.20
C LEU A 18 9.05 1.31 -1.15
N LEU A 19 9.11 -0.02 -1.16
CA LEU A 19 9.04 -0.83 -2.40
C LEU A 19 7.69 -0.64 -3.10
N LEU A 20 6.58 -0.75 -2.35
CA LEU A 20 5.25 -0.59 -2.89
C LEU A 20 5.01 0.85 -3.39
N GLY A 21 5.45 1.85 -2.63
CA GLY A 21 5.34 3.26 -3.01
C GLY A 21 6.13 3.58 -4.28
N ASN A 22 7.36 3.08 -4.41
CA ASN A 22 8.16 3.28 -5.63
C ASN A 22 7.51 2.60 -6.84
N TRP A 23 6.93 1.41 -6.66
CA TRP A 23 6.19 0.73 -7.72
C TRP A 23 4.95 1.53 -8.17
N TYR A 24 4.17 2.06 -7.22
CA TYR A 24 3.03 2.92 -7.52
C TYR A 24 3.45 4.22 -8.23
N LEU A 25 4.55 4.85 -7.81
CA LEU A 25 5.10 6.03 -8.48
C LEU A 25 5.50 5.74 -9.94
N ALA A 26 5.97 4.54 -10.25
CA ALA A 26 6.23 4.12 -11.62
C ALA A 26 4.93 4.07 -12.45
N GLU A 27 3.84 3.55 -11.88
CA GLU A 27 2.52 3.54 -12.54
C GLU A 27 1.95 4.95 -12.73
N VAL A 28 2.11 5.84 -11.75
CA VAL A 28 1.73 7.26 -11.87
C VAL A 28 2.51 7.92 -13.02
N LYS A 29 3.83 7.70 -13.10
CA LYS A 29 4.66 8.22 -14.19
C LYS A 29 4.19 7.68 -15.55
N LYS A 30 3.93 6.37 -15.67
CA LYS A 30 3.40 5.74 -16.89
C LYS A 30 2.05 6.33 -17.30
N ALA A 31 1.11 6.48 -16.36
CA ALA A 31 -0.21 7.04 -16.60
C ALA A 31 -0.14 8.50 -17.05
N ARG A 32 0.75 9.31 -16.44
CA ARG A 32 0.99 10.70 -16.82
C ARG A 32 1.53 10.81 -18.25
N LEU A 33 2.52 9.98 -18.61
CA LEU A 33 3.06 9.93 -19.97
C LEU A 33 1.99 9.53 -21.00
N ALA A 34 1.09 8.62 -20.61
CA ALA A 34 -0.02 8.17 -21.44
C ALA A 34 -1.25 9.10 -21.41
N LYS A 35 -1.16 10.28 -20.74
CA LYS A 35 -2.29 11.22 -20.53
C LYS A 35 -3.57 10.56 -20.00
N LYS A 36 -3.42 9.50 -19.21
CA LYS A 36 -4.54 8.80 -18.58
C LYS A 36 -5.17 9.66 -17.47
N PRO A 37 -6.45 9.44 -17.14
CA PRO A 37 -7.10 10.17 -16.06
C PRO A 37 -6.39 9.93 -14.72
N TRP A 38 -6.53 10.88 -13.80
CA TRP A 38 -5.86 10.89 -12.48
C TRP A 38 -6.14 9.63 -11.64
N TYR A 39 -7.30 9.00 -11.85
CA TYR A 39 -7.69 7.81 -11.10
C TYR A 39 -7.08 6.51 -11.67
N ALA A 40 -6.52 6.53 -12.87
CA ALA A 40 -6.01 5.32 -13.54
C ALA A 40 -4.93 4.57 -12.75
N PRO A 41 -3.97 5.22 -12.06
CA PRO A 41 -2.98 4.52 -11.24
C PRO A 41 -3.61 3.71 -10.10
N TYR A 42 -4.77 4.09 -9.57
CA TYR A 42 -5.44 3.35 -8.50
C TYR A 42 -6.03 2.01 -8.97
N ILE A 43 -6.30 1.88 -10.27
CA ILE A 43 -6.80 0.64 -10.90
C ILE A 43 -5.61 -0.27 -11.31
N SER A 44 -4.37 0.17 -11.12
CA SER A 44 -3.19 -0.67 -11.33
C SER A 44 -3.01 -1.67 -10.19
N LEU A 45 -2.26 -2.74 -10.45
CA LEU A 45 -1.91 -3.73 -9.43
C LEU A 45 -1.32 -3.11 -8.14
N PRO A 46 -0.29 -2.23 -8.19
CA PRO A 46 0.20 -1.58 -6.97
C PRO A 46 -0.83 -0.64 -6.34
N GLY A 47 -1.68 0.03 -7.12
CA GLY A 47 -2.74 0.90 -6.60
C GLY A 47 -3.78 0.13 -5.78
N LEU A 48 -4.20 -1.04 -6.27
CA LEU A 48 -5.14 -1.92 -5.56
C LEU A 48 -4.53 -2.49 -4.27
N LEU A 49 -3.24 -2.82 -4.28
CA LEU A 49 -2.53 -3.26 -3.07
C LEU A 49 -2.53 -2.17 -1.99
N ILE A 50 -2.28 -0.92 -2.38
CA ILE A 50 -2.33 0.22 -1.46
C ILE A 50 -3.76 0.43 -0.92
N ILE A 51 -4.77 0.41 -1.79
CA ILE A 51 -6.19 0.55 -1.37
C ILE A 51 -6.57 -0.56 -0.39
N THR A 52 -6.16 -1.79 -0.68
CA THR A 52 -6.48 -2.94 0.17
C THR A 52 -5.81 -2.81 1.52
N ALA A 53 -4.53 -2.43 1.56
CA ALA A 53 -3.76 -2.29 2.80
C ALA A 53 -4.26 -1.13 3.68
N ILE A 54 -4.62 0.02 3.07
CA ILE A 54 -4.94 1.25 3.83
C ILE A 54 -6.43 1.40 4.13
N ILE A 55 -7.32 0.87 3.28
CA ILE A 55 -8.76 1.08 3.41
C ILE A 55 -9.46 -0.23 3.78
N ILE A 56 -9.28 -1.27 2.96
CA ILE A 56 -10.05 -2.51 3.11
C ILE A 56 -9.67 -3.24 4.39
N LEU A 57 -8.37 -3.43 4.64
CA LEU A 57 -7.90 -4.16 5.82
C LEU A 57 -8.35 -3.54 7.14
N PRO A 58 -8.14 -2.24 7.44
CA PRO A 58 -8.61 -1.68 8.71
C PRO A 58 -10.13 -1.66 8.83
N LEU A 59 -10.85 -1.45 7.72
CA LEU A 59 -12.31 -1.50 7.74
C LEU A 59 -12.81 -2.92 8.04
N ALA A 60 -12.21 -3.94 7.42
CA ALA A 60 -12.52 -5.34 7.66
C ALA A 60 -12.19 -5.74 9.11
N LEU A 61 -11.04 -5.32 9.64
CA LEU A 61 -10.67 -5.57 11.03
C LEU A 61 -11.65 -4.92 12.00
N ARG A 62 -12.07 -3.68 11.74
CA ARG A 62 -13.08 -3.00 12.56
C ARG A 62 -14.43 -3.71 12.50
N PHE A 63 -14.90 -4.03 11.30
CA PHE A 63 -16.18 -4.72 11.11
C PHE A 63 -16.20 -6.08 11.81
N LEU A 64 -15.10 -6.84 11.73
CA LEU A 64 -14.95 -8.11 12.42
C LEU A 64 -14.86 -7.95 13.94
N ALA A 65 -14.28 -6.86 14.44
CA ALA A 65 -14.20 -6.59 15.88
C ALA A 65 -15.54 -6.15 16.49
N ASP A 66 -16.44 -5.61 15.67
CA ASP A 66 -17.78 -5.14 16.09
C ASP A 66 -18.83 -6.29 16.12
N HIS A 67 -18.46 -7.53 15.76
CA HIS A 67 -19.30 -8.75 15.83
C HIS A 67 -18.67 -9.79 16.76
#